data_AF-A0A4Y1Q349-F1
#
_entry.id   AF-A0A4Y1Q349-F1
#
_cell.length_a   1.000
_cell.length_b   1.000
_cell.length_c   1.000
_cell.angle_alpha   90.00
_cell.angle_beta   90.00
_cell.angle_gamma   90.00
#
_symmetry.space_group_name_H-M   'P 1'
#
loop_
_entity.id
_entity.type
_entity.pdbx_description
1 polymer ?
#
loop_
_entity_poly.entity_id
_entity_poly.type
_entity_poly.pdbx_seq_one_letter_code
_entity_poly.pdbx_strand_id
1 'polypeptide(L)' 'GLPLRRSDWEEYLKWAVDTFKLATAGVRDETQTHSHFCYSDFGDIFKSIQRLDADVISIEFSKSDMKMLETFKEYGYS' A
#
# COMPACT_ATOMS: atom_id res chain seq x y z
N GLY A 1 -3.94 -12.63 -6.14
CA GLY A 1 -5.03 -12.04 -5.34
C GLY A 1 -5.81 -11.03 -6.16
N LEU A 2 -5.10 -10.09 -6.79
CA LEU A 2 -5.72 -9.08 -7.66
C LEU A 2 -6.52 -9.73 -8.81
N PRO A 3 -7.76 -9.28 -9.07
CA PRO A 3 -8.53 -9.73 -10.22
C PRO A 3 -7.81 -9.49 -11.54
N LEU A 4 -8.04 -10.32 -12.56
CA LEU A 4 -7.45 -10.10 -13.89
C LEU A 4 -8.08 -8.90 -14.61
N ARG A 5 -9.36 -8.62 -14.33
CA ARG A 5 -10.08 -7.49 -14.91
C ARG A 5 -9.87 -6.25 -14.06
N ARG A 6 -9.37 -5.18 -14.68
CA ARG A 6 -9.17 -3.89 -14.02
C ARG A 6 -10.47 -3.30 -13.44
N SER A 7 -11.63 -3.61 -14.03
CA SER A 7 -12.94 -3.20 -13.51
C SER A 7 -13.20 -3.67 -12.09
N ASP A 8 -12.60 -4.80 -11.70
CA ASP A 8 -12.88 -5.47 -10.42
C ASP A 8 -11.81 -5.10 -9.36
N TRP A 9 -10.80 -4.32 -9.74
CA TRP A 9 -9.69 -3.95 -8.87
C TRP A 9 -10.13 -3.06 -7.73
N GLU A 10 -10.99 -2.07 -7.99
CA GLU A 10 -11.39 -1.09 -6.99
C GLU A 10 -12.11 -1.74 -5.81
N GLU A 11 -13.06 -2.63 -6.09
CA GLU A 11 -13.80 -3.36 -5.07
C GLU A 11 -12.88 -4.28 -4.26
N TYR A 12 -12.02 -5.04 -4.95
CA TYR A 12 -11.06 -5.92 -4.30
C TYR A 12 -10.07 -5.16 -3.41
N LEU A 13 -9.49 -4.08 -3.91
CA LEU A 13 -8.52 -3.26 -3.18
C LEU A 13 -9.18 -2.57 -1.99
N LYS A 14 -10.42 -2.09 -2.13
CA LYS A 14 -11.19 -1.55 -1.02
C LYS A 14 -11.37 -2.59 0.08
N TRP A 15 -11.86 -3.78 -0.26
CA TRP A 15 -12.04 -4.87 0.69
C TRP A 15 -10.72 -5.26 1.39
N ALA A 16 -9.62 -5.35 0.63
CA ALA A 16 -8.32 -5.73 1.16
C ALA A 16 -7.80 -4.69 2.16
N VAL A 17 -7.94 -3.41 1.84
CA VAL A 17 -7.57 -2.31 2.74
C VAL A 17 -8.45 -2.32 4.00
N ASP A 18 -9.77 -2.40 3.84
CA ASP A 18 -10.69 -2.39 4.98
C ASP A 18 -10.44 -3.56 5.93
N THR A 19 -10.07 -4.73 5.39
CA THR A 19 -9.70 -5.92 6.19
C THR A 19 -8.40 -5.69 6.96
N PHE A 20 -7.39 -5.08 6.35
CA PHE A 20 -6.15 -4.72 7.05
C PHE A 20 -6.43 -3.75 8.20
N LYS A 21 -7.19 -2.68 7.93
CA LYS A 21 -7.58 -1.70 8.96
C LYS A 21 -8.35 -2.37 10.09
N LEU A 22 -9.27 -3.28 9.79
CA LEU A 22 -10.00 -4.02 10.82
C LEU A 22 -9.08 -4.87 11.70
N ALA A 23 -8.05 -5.48 11.11
CA ALA A 23 -7.08 -6.29 11.86
C ALA A 23 -6.16 -5.44 12.76
N THR A 24 -5.88 -4.20 12.37
CA THR A 24 -4.99 -3.29 13.12
C THR A 24 -5.72 -2.26 13.99
N ALA A 25 -7.04 -2.06 13.83
CA ALA A 25 -7.80 -1.02 14.52
C ALA A 25 -7.80 -1.10 16.05
N GLY A 26 -7.45 -2.25 16.63
CA GLY A 26 -7.42 -2.47 18.08
C GLY A 26 -6.09 -2.15 18.76
N VAL A 27 -5.06 -1.71 18.01
CA VAL A 27 -3.75 -1.40 18.59
C VAL A 27 -3.78 -0.06 19.33
N ARG A 28 -2.87 0.11 20.30
CA ARG A 28 -2.67 1.39 20.99
C ARG A 28 -1.84 2.33 20.12
N ASP A 29 -1.97 3.64 20.31
CA ASP A 29 -1.22 4.66 19.57
C ASP A 29 0.32 4.51 19.69
N GLU A 30 0.80 3.90 20.78
CA GLU A 30 2.22 3.60 20.99
C GLU A 30 2.73 2.39 20.16
N THR A 31 1.81 1.58 19.61
CA THR A 31 2.13 0.39 18.82
C THR A 31 2.18 0.73 17.35
N GLN A 32 3.36 0.62 16.74
CA GLN A 32 3.49 0.82 15.29
C GLN A 32 3.04 -0.39 14.48
N THR A 33 2.27 -0.12 13.45
CA THR A 33 1.84 -1.06 12.42
C THR A 33 2.79 -1.01 11.22
N HIS A 34 3.36 -2.16 10.88
CA HIS A 34 4.32 -2.29 9.78
C HIS A 34 3.71 -3.17 8.69
N SER A 35 3.78 -2.73 7.44
CA SER A 35 3.33 -3.50 6.28
C SER A 35 4.45 -3.62 5.25
N HIS A 36 4.67 -4.84 4.74
CA HIS A 36 5.69 -5.11 3.73
C HIS A 36 5.06 -5.52 2.40
N PHE A 37 5.50 -4.88 1.31
CA PHE A 37 5.09 -5.20 -0.05
C PHE A 37 6.27 -5.75 -0.85
N CYS A 38 6.19 -7.00 -1.26
CA CYS A 38 7.22 -7.70 -2.05
C CYS A 38 7.10 -7.46 -3.57
N TYR A 39 6.48 -6.36 -3.99
CA TYR A 39 6.39 -5.99 -5.41
C TYR A 39 7.31 -4.80 -5.69
N SER A 40 7.58 -4.51 -6.95
CA SER A 40 8.49 -3.42 -7.37
C SER A 40 7.81 -2.37 -8.26
N ASP A 41 6.55 -2.58 -8.65
CA ASP A 41 5.78 -1.64 -9.46
C ASP A 41 4.38 -1.46 -8.84
N PHE A 42 4.11 -0.24 -8.36
CA PHE A 42 2.92 0.08 -7.57
C PHE A 42 2.13 1.26 -8.11
N GLY A 43 2.50 1.84 -9.26
CA GLY A 43 1.87 3.07 -9.75
C GLY A 43 0.35 3.00 -9.77
N ASP A 44 -0.20 1.86 -10.21
CA ASP A 44 -1.64 1.62 -10.31
C ASP A 44 -2.34 1.39 -8.95
N ILE A 45 -1.63 0.94 -7.92
CA ILE A 45 -2.20 0.58 -6.61
C ILE A 45 -1.73 1.48 -5.46
N PHE A 46 -0.90 2.48 -5.73
CA PHE A 46 -0.30 3.36 -4.72
C PHE A 46 -1.35 4.07 -3.86
N LYS A 47 -2.43 4.54 -4.47
CA LYS A 47 -3.57 5.14 -3.75
C LYS A 47 -4.20 4.18 -2.73
N SER A 48 -4.22 2.89 -3.04
CA SER A 48 -4.74 1.87 -2.10
C SER A 48 -3.75 1.62 -0.96
N ILE A 49 -2.45 1.67 -1.25
CA ILE A 49 -1.38 1.57 -0.24
C ILE A 49 -1.44 2.74 0.74
N GLN A 50 -1.65 3.97 0.26
CA GLN A 50 -1.87 5.11 1.15
C GLN A 50 -3.10 4.95 2.06
N ARG A 51 -4.13 4.25 1.58
CA ARG A 51 -5.34 3.98 2.36
C ARG A 51 -5.16 2.89 3.43
N LEU A 52 -4.06 2.12 3.41
CA LEU A 52 -3.80 1.10 4.44
C LEU A 52 -3.66 1.71 5.83
N ASP A 53 -3.21 2.97 5.93
CA ASP A 53 -3.03 3.65 7.23
C ASP A 53 -2.00 2.92 8.12
N ALA A 54 -0.99 2.33 7.50
CA ALA A 54 0.13 1.70 8.21
C ALA A 54 1.17 2.77 8.56
N ASP A 55 1.72 2.70 9.78
CA ASP A 55 2.73 3.65 10.26
C ASP A 55 4.03 3.55 9.45
N VAL A 56 4.41 2.32 9.09
CA VAL A 56 5.60 2.05 8.28
C VAL A 56 5.25 1.11 7.13
N ILE A 57 5.64 1.52 5.92
CA ILE A 57 5.50 0.72 4.71
C ILE A 57 6.89 0.40 4.17
N SER A 58 7.24 -0.88 4.15
CA SER A 58 8.50 -1.38 3.58
C SER A 58 8.25 -1.96 2.22
N ILE A 59 9.00 -1.52 1.21
CA ILE A 59 8.80 -1.97 -0.17
C ILE A 59 10.08 -2.56 -0.73
N GLU A 60 9.96 -3.67 -1.45
CA GLU A 60 11.10 -4.33 -2.07
C GLU A 60 11.56 -3.59 -3.35
N PHE A 61 12.73 -2.97 -3.27
CA PHE A 61 13.31 -2.09 -4.31
C PHE A 61 14.45 -2.76 -5.11
N SER A 62 14.46 -4.10 -5.23
CA SER A 62 15.65 -4.79 -5.75
C SER A 62 15.85 -4.63 -7.27
N LYS A 63 14.83 -4.21 -8.04
CA LYS A 63 14.89 -4.14 -9.52
C LYS A 63 14.11 -3.00 -10.21
N SER A 64 13.51 -2.08 -9.47
CA SER A 64 12.70 -0.98 -10.03
C SER A 64 13.48 0.33 -10.01
N ASP A 65 13.81 0.86 -11.18
CA ASP A 65 14.49 2.15 -11.39
C ASP A 65 13.80 3.35 -10.71
N MET A 66 14.51 4.48 -10.63
CA MET A 66 14.17 5.78 -9.98
C MET A 66 12.74 6.34 -10.15
N LYS A 67 11.88 5.76 -10.99
CA LYS A 67 10.46 6.14 -11.17
C LYS A 67 9.64 6.11 -9.87
N MET A 68 9.99 5.25 -8.93
CA MET A 68 9.23 5.12 -7.68
C MET A 68 9.41 6.33 -6.74
N LEU A 69 10.61 6.92 -6.69
CA LEU A 69 10.90 8.14 -5.92
C LEU A 69 10.08 9.33 -6.42
N GLU A 70 9.82 9.40 -7.72
CA GLU A 70 8.93 10.40 -8.30
C GLU A 70 7.49 10.19 -7.83
N THR A 71 6.99 8.95 -7.84
CA THR A 71 5.65 8.64 -7.30
C THR A 71 5.54 9.00 -5.82
N PHE A 72 6.50 8.63 -4.98
CA PHE A 72 6.46 9.01 -3.55
C PHE A 72 6.45 10.53 -3.34
N LYS A 73 7.22 11.28 -4.12
CA LYS A 73 7.21 12.76 -4.11
C LYS A 73 5.89 13.35 -4.58
N GLU A 74 5.28 12.80 -5.64
CA GLU A 74 3.98 13.24 -6.14
C GLU A 74 2.86 13.05 -5.10
N TYR A 75 2.98 12.03 -4.24
CA TYR A 75 1.98 11.69 -3.25
C TYR A 75 2.32 12.11 -1.82
N GLY A 76 3.35 12.95 -1.62
CA GLY A 76 3.59 13.69 -0.38
C GLY A 76 4.45 13.00 0.68
N TYR A 77 5.20 11.96 0.31
CA TYR A 77 6.22 11.39 1.19
C TYR A 77 7.58 12.07 0.89
N SER A 78 8.09 12.85 1.85
CA SER A 78 9.36 13.58 1.79
C SER A 78 10.35 13.10 2.84
#